data_AF-A0A9D2QYR0-F1
#
_entry.id   AF-A0A9D2QYR0-F1
#
_cell.length_a   1.000
_cell.length_b   1.000
_cell.length_c   1.000
_cell.angle_alpha   90.00
_cell.angle_beta   90.00
_cell.angle_gamma   90.00
#
_symmetry.space_group_name_H-M   'P 1'
#
loop_
_entity.id
_entity.type
_entity.pdbx_description
1 polymer ?
#
loop_
_entity_poly.entity_id
_entity_poly.type
_entity_poly.pdbx_seq_one_letter_code
_entity_poly.pdbx_strand_id
1 'polypeptide(L)' 'MKILVINCGSSSLKYQLIDSDTEAVLAKGLCERIGIDGSNI' A
#
# COMPACT_ATOMS: atom_id res chain seq x y z
N MET A 1 12.43 6.98 -11.56
CA MET A 1 11.57 5.83 -11.89
C MET A 1 10.52 5.65 -10.79
N LYS A 2 9.30 5.18 -11.07
CA LYS A 2 8.27 4.97 -10.03
C LYS A 2 8.29 3.53 -9.52
N ILE A 3 8.52 3.35 -8.21
CA ILE A 3 8.55 2.06 -7.52
C ILE A 3 7.32 1.93 -6.63
N LEU A 4 6.52 0.87 -6.83
CA LEU A 4 5.45 0.50 -5.92
C LEU A 4 5.98 -0.53 -4.91
N VAL A 5 6.10 -0.13 -3.65
CA VAL A 5 6.46 -1.00 -2.53
C VAL A 5 5.18 -1.53 -1.90
N ILE A 6 5.10 -2.85 -1.74
CA ILE A 6 3.95 -3.54 -1.13
C ILE A 6 4.44 -4.41 0.02
N ASN A 7 3.74 -4.31 1.15
CA ASN A 7 3.82 -5.24 2.26
C ASN A 7 2.43 -5.86 2.47
N CYS A 8 2.32 -7.15 2.18
CA CYS A 8 1.07 -7.91 2.30
C CYS A 8 1.07 -8.72 3.60
N GLY A 9 0.08 -8.45 4.45
CA GLY A 9 -0.38 -9.36 5.49
C GLY A 9 -1.51 -10.26 4.97
N SER A 10 -1.96 -11.22 5.78
CA SER A 10 -3.05 -12.13 5.41
C SER A 10 -4.40 -11.45 5.19
N SER A 11 -4.64 -10.30 5.82
CA SER A 11 -5.87 -9.49 5.69
C SER A 11 -5.60 -7.99 5.59
N SER A 12 -4.37 -7.61 5.21
CA SER A 12 -3.96 -6.22 5.05
C SER A 12 -2.94 -6.03 3.94
N LEU A 13 -2.91 -4.85 3.36
CA LEU A 13 -1.97 -4.43 2.33
C LEU A 13 -1.53 -3.00 2.62
N LYS A 14 -0.27 -2.84 3.02
CA LYS A 14 0.38 -1.54 3.14
C LYS A 14 1.14 -1.26 1.85
N TYR A 15 0.95 -0.07 1.28
CA TYR A 15 1.63 0.31 0.04
C TYR A 15 2.25 1.69 0.13
N GLN A 16 3.33 1.89 -0.63
CA GLN A 16 3.92 3.18 -0.92
C GLN A 16 4.32 3.25 -2.39
N LEU A 17 4.03 4.37 -3.04
CA LEU A 17 4.57 4.70 -4.35
C LEU A 17 5.71 5.70 -4.15
N ILE A 18 6.91 5.33 -4.58
CA ILE A 18 8.13 6.11 -4.36
C ILE A 18 8.72 6.49 -5.72
N ASP A 19 9.20 7.71 -5.85
CA ASP A 19 10.09 8.11 -6.93
C ASP A 19 11.53 7.74 -6.56
N SER A 20 12.15 6.82 -7.29
CA SER A 20 13.49 6.30 -6.99
C SER A 20 14.62 7.29 -7.25
N ASP A 21 14.37 8.36 -8.02
CA ASP A 21 15.41 9.30 -8.40
C ASP A 21 15.52 10.43 -7.37
N THR A 22 14.41 10.70 -6.69
CA THR A 22 14.29 11.75 -5.65
C THR A 22 14.03 11.21 -4.24
N GLU A 23 13.80 9.90 -4.11
CA GLU A 23 13.36 9.21 -2.90
C GLU A 23 12.02 9.72 -2.33
N ALA A 24 11.28 10.51 -3.11
CA ALA A 24 10.02 11.11 -2.68
C ALA A 24 8.91 10.05 -2.59
N VAL A 25 8.17 10.05 -1.48
CA VAL A 25 6.94 9.25 -1.33
C VAL A 25 5.79 10.01 -2.00
N LEU A 26 5.34 9.51 -3.14
CA LEU A 26 4.27 10.08 -3.95
C LEU A 26 2.88 9.70 -3.42
N ALA A 27 2.74 8.48 -2.89
CA ALA A 27 1.51 8.01 -2.26
C ALA A 27 1.82 6.96 -1.20
N LYS A 28 0.96 6.85 -0.19
CA LYS A 28 1.01 5.77 0.79
C LYS A 28 -0.40 5.44 1.26
N GLY A 29 -0.61 4.18 1.62
CA GLY A 29 -1.89 3.77 2.19
C GLY A 29 -1.81 2.43 2.89
N LEU A 30 -2.90 2.13 3.57
CA LEU A 30 -3.14 0.88 4.26
C LEU A 30 -4.56 0.45 3.91
N CYS A 31 -4.69 -0.68 3.25
CA CYS A 31 -5.95 -1.39 3.14
C CYS A 31 -5.94 -2.48 4.21
N GLU A 32 -7.00 -2.55 4.99
CA GLU A 32 -7.10 -3.48 6.11
C GLU A 32 -8.47 -4.14 6.12
N ARG A 33 -8.58 -5.25 6.87
CA ARG A 33 -9.80 -6.07 6.96
C ARG A 33 -10.20 -6.69 5.62
N ILE A 34 -9.23 -6.94 4.74
CA ILE A 34 -9.47 -7.60 3.45
C ILE A 34 -10.05 -9.00 3.70
N GLY A 35 -11.21 -9.28 3.12
CA GLY A 35 -11.90 -10.57 3.27
C GLY A 35 -12.70 -10.72 4.56
N ILE A 36 -12.95 -9.63 5.31
CA ILE A 36 -13.82 -9.64 6.49
C ILE A 36 -15.21 -9.12 6.09
N ASP A 37 -16.27 -9.87 6.42
CA ASP A 37 -17.64 -9.45 6.15
C ASP A 37 -17.93 -8.05 6.73
N GLY A 38 -18.49 -7.18 5.89
CA GLY A 38 -18.79 -5.78 6.23
C GLY A 38 -17.58 -4.84 6.14
N SER A 39 -16.41 -5.26 5.67
CA SER A 39 -15.33 -4.35 5.32
C SER A 39 -15.63 -3.66 3.98
N ASN A 40 -15.73 -2.33 3.96
CA ASN A 40 -15.68 -1.53 2.75
C ASN A 40 -14.25 -1.01 2.57
N ILE A 41 -13.72 -1.11 1.34
CA ILE A 41 -12.46 -0.48 0.92
C ILE A 41 -12.76 0.96 0.49
#